data_AF-A0AA90QNL7-F1
#
_entry.id   AF-A0AA90QNL7-F1
#
_cell.length_a   1.000
_cell.length_b   1.000
_cell.length_c   1.000
_cell.angle_alpha   90.00
_cell.angle_beta   90.00
_cell.angle_gamma   90.00
#
_symmetry.space_group_name_H-M   'P 1'
#
loop_
_entity.id
_entity.type
_entity.pdbx_description
1 polymer ?
#
loop_
_entity_poly.entity_id
_entity_poly.type
_entity_poly.pdbx_seq_one_letter_code
_entity_poly.pdbx_strand_id
1 'polypeptide(L)'
;MNRFAAIPAGAAGLAAALLMAAALAWLALCPAPLPAVPPDAGPAAFSATRALVHASFLAQTPRPIASDANLRARDYLLEKLRALGLDPQVQTATVSSSARDGAGHTHLTVAVVHNIVLRIRGSAPVRGHPLMLASHYDSVPDAPDSSGAVAALLESLRALRQGAPLVNDLIVLIADGEHAGSLGARAFVEQHPWARKIGLVLRFEGAPGHGPLTLLDTHGGNGGTVAAWARLDAAPAGSSHGPAGVADQSPLRTLGLAGMRFAGAADSAAMQHSGDSIVSLARTFGAHRLETIAAPDRVYFAVPLAGALHYPERIVWHITRVACALCLLVCWATLRHGTKRIGPLALSTAMAGLLVALIVLSAAKPGATYLLAWPLIGMLLAAGALHLPLTAALSRHARAAILAAGTLPAIALLLPLAAAVCTRPIPTTAPLDSITYLADATTWKSYWLDGAGARASTAAPRTGIAFPQIEMLKNEDTPARRRVAFALTSKNAAPTIELRVKGARVLAARLDGRVLATQRAGDWTLTLHGMGQRRLPINLELEGGATARIHIQESIPGLPAEAIAHERTDAPRRGRTLSTDMLVLR
;
A
#
# COMPACT_ATOMS: atom_id res chain seq x y z
N MET A 1 15.07 -53.57 33.40
CA MET A 1 14.80 -52.48 34.36
C MET A 1 15.54 -51.22 33.91
N ASN A 2 14.82 -50.11 33.81
CA ASN A 2 15.08 -48.95 32.97
C ASN A 2 16.36 -48.16 33.30
N ARG A 3 17.26 -48.04 32.31
CA ARG A 3 18.30 -46.99 32.26
C ARG A 3 17.73 -45.77 31.52
N PHE A 4 16.97 -44.92 32.21
CA PHE A 4 16.80 -43.55 31.74
C PHE A 4 18.02 -42.77 32.19
N ALA A 5 18.95 -42.52 31.26
CA ALA A 5 20.08 -41.65 31.48
C ALA A 5 19.56 -40.25 31.84
N ALA A 6 19.85 -39.80 33.06
CA ALA A 6 19.53 -38.45 33.50
C ALA A 6 20.26 -37.47 32.57
N ILE A 7 19.49 -36.73 31.77
CA ILE A 7 20.04 -35.65 30.94
C ILE A 7 20.70 -34.65 31.89
N PRO A 8 22.00 -34.33 31.74
CA PRO A 8 22.66 -33.37 32.62
C PRO A 8 21.91 -32.05 32.54
N ALA A 9 21.57 -31.45 33.68
CA ALA A 9 20.68 -30.27 33.78
C ALA A 9 21.07 -29.10 32.83
N GLY A 10 22.35 -28.98 32.48
CA GLY A 10 22.84 -28.00 31.49
C GLY A 10 22.44 -28.28 30.04
N ALA A 11 22.32 -29.55 29.64
CA ALA A 11 21.82 -29.94 28.32
C ALA A 11 20.30 -29.72 28.21
N ALA A 12 19.56 -29.96 29.30
CA ALA A 12 18.13 -29.67 29.37
C ALA A 12 17.83 -28.17 29.23
N GLY A 13 18.64 -27.30 29.84
CA GLY A 13 18.49 -25.83 29.72
C GLY A 13 18.76 -25.29 28.31
N LEU A 14 19.80 -25.78 27.64
CA LEU A 14 20.07 -25.41 26.24
C LEU A 14 18.98 -25.93 25.31
N ALA A 15 18.53 -27.17 25.49
CA ALA A 15 17.42 -27.73 24.74
C ALA A 15 16.14 -26.91 24.94
N ALA A 16 15.82 -26.50 26.16
CA ALA A 16 14.65 -25.67 26.45
C ALA A 16 14.73 -24.29 25.78
N ALA A 17 15.90 -23.63 25.80
CA ALA A 17 16.10 -22.33 25.14
C ALA A 17 15.97 -22.45 23.61
N LEU A 18 16.53 -23.50 23.02
CA LEU A 18 16.40 -23.77 21.59
C LEU A 18 14.97 -24.15 21.20
N LEU A 19 14.26 -24.91 22.02
CA LEU A 19 12.85 -25.23 21.82
C LEU A 19 11.97 -23.98 21.94
N MET A 20 12.26 -23.08 22.88
CA MET A 20 11.56 -21.79 22.99
C MET A 20 11.82 -20.90 21.77
N ALA A 21 13.07 -20.81 21.32
CA ALA A 21 13.44 -20.10 20.10
C ALA A 21 12.75 -20.69 18.87
N ALA A 22 12.71 -22.02 18.76
CA ALA A 22 12.03 -22.73 17.69
C ALA A 22 10.50 -22.55 17.77
N ALA A 23 9.91 -22.52 18.97
CA ALA A 23 8.48 -22.29 19.16
C ALA A 23 8.09 -20.84 18.81
N LEU A 24 8.87 -19.84 19.23
CA LEU A 24 8.66 -18.45 18.80
C LEU A 24 8.85 -18.29 17.29
N ALA A 25 9.85 -18.97 16.72
CA ALA A 25 10.06 -18.98 15.29
C ALA A 25 8.89 -19.63 14.55
N TRP A 26 8.39 -20.77 15.04
CA TRP A 26 7.22 -21.46 14.52
C TRP A 26 5.98 -20.57 14.59
N LEU A 27 5.71 -19.93 15.73
CA LEU A 27 4.57 -19.01 15.88
C LEU A 27 4.66 -17.78 14.97
N ALA A 28 5.87 -17.29 14.71
CA ALA A 28 6.12 -16.19 13.78
C ALA A 28 5.93 -16.59 12.31
N LEU A 29 6.31 -17.82 11.95
CA LEU A 29 6.23 -18.34 10.58
C LEU A 29 4.87 -19.00 10.27
N CYS A 30 4.17 -19.47 11.30
CA CYS A 30 2.89 -20.17 11.22
C CYS A 30 1.91 -19.50 12.19
N PRO A 31 1.36 -18.33 11.82
CA PRO A 31 0.37 -17.65 12.66
C PRO A 31 -0.83 -18.55 12.92
N ALA A 32 -1.46 -18.37 14.08
CA ALA A 32 -2.68 -19.09 14.41
C ALA A 32 -3.74 -18.86 13.33
N PRO A 33 -4.50 -19.91 12.93
CA PRO A 33 -5.57 -19.75 11.97
C PRO A 33 -6.59 -18.74 12.51
N LEU A 34 -7.07 -17.89 11.61
CA LEU A 34 -8.14 -16.95 11.94
C LEU A 34 -9.39 -17.73 12.37
N PRO A 35 -10.19 -17.18 13.30
CA PRO A 35 -11.42 -17.83 13.75
C PRO A 35 -12.33 -18.12 12.56
N ALA A 36 -13.02 -19.26 12.62
CA ALA A 36 -13.93 -19.69 11.58
C ALA A 36 -15.06 -18.67 11.37
N VAL A 37 -15.50 -18.54 10.12
CA VAL A 37 -16.62 -17.66 9.77
C VAL A 37 -17.89 -18.18 10.45
N PRO A 38 -18.60 -17.35 11.24
CA PRO A 38 -19.86 -17.76 11.83
C PRO A 38 -20.86 -18.09 10.70
N PRO A 39 -21.50 -19.27 10.72
CA PRO A 39 -22.42 -19.68 9.65
C PRO A 39 -23.66 -18.78 9.58
N ASP A 40 -24.05 -18.14 10.70
CA ASP A 40 -25.19 -17.23 10.78
C ASP A 40 -24.83 -15.97 11.57
N ALA A 41 -24.14 -15.04 10.92
CA ALA A 41 -23.89 -13.73 11.49
C ALA A 41 -25.21 -12.93 11.56
N GLY A 42 -25.61 -12.55 12.78
CA GLY A 42 -26.81 -11.75 13.03
C GLY A 42 -26.78 -10.39 12.31
N PRO A 43 -27.93 -9.68 12.23
CA PRO A 43 -28.05 -8.47 11.42
C PRO A 43 -27.06 -7.35 11.75
N ALA A 44 -26.66 -7.20 13.01
CA ALA A 44 -25.71 -6.16 13.45
C ALA A 44 -24.23 -6.62 13.45
N ALA A 45 -23.97 -7.87 13.07
CA ALA A 45 -22.63 -8.45 12.95
C ALA A 45 -22.16 -8.39 11.48
N PHE A 46 -20.85 -8.32 11.27
CA PHE A 46 -20.25 -8.44 9.95
C PHE A 46 -20.37 -9.90 9.45
N SER A 47 -20.60 -10.09 8.15
CA SER A 47 -20.66 -11.41 7.53
C SER A 47 -19.71 -11.51 6.34
N ALA A 48 -18.67 -12.33 6.45
CA ALA A 48 -17.78 -12.63 5.32
C ALA A 48 -18.54 -13.23 4.13
N THR A 49 -19.55 -14.06 4.37
CA THR A 49 -20.39 -14.63 3.29
C THR A 49 -21.07 -13.53 2.48
N ARG A 50 -21.63 -12.51 3.12
CA ARG A 50 -22.25 -11.37 2.42
C ARG A 50 -21.21 -10.50 1.72
N ALA A 51 -20.09 -10.22 2.39
CA ALA A 51 -19.00 -9.44 1.79
C ALA A 51 -18.39 -10.13 0.56
N LEU A 52 -18.22 -11.45 0.60
CA LEU A 52 -17.66 -12.22 -0.52
C LEU A 52 -18.53 -12.15 -1.77
N VAL A 53 -19.86 -12.04 -1.65
CA VAL A 53 -20.73 -11.81 -2.82
C VAL A 53 -20.37 -10.52 -3.54
N HIS A 54 -20.12 -9.43 -2.79
CA HIS A 54 -19.69 -8.15 -3.35
C HIS A 54 -18.28 -8.25 -3.93
N ALA A 55 -17.35 -8.89 -3.20
CA ALA A 55 -15.98 -9.08 -3.65
C ALA A 55 -15.93 -9.88 -4.96
N SER A 56 -16.69 -10.96 -5.07
CA SER A 56 -16.79 -11.79 -6.27
C SER A 56 -17.35 -11.03 -7.46
N PHE A 57 -18.36 -10.17 -7.28
CA PHE A 57 -18.87 -9.31 -8.36
C PHE A 57 -17.80 -8.35 -8.86
N LEU A 58 -17.12 -7.66 -7.94
CA LEU A 58 -16.09 -6.69 -8.29
C LEU A 58 -14.84 -7.37 -8.88
N ALA A 59 -14.55 -8.60 -8.46
CA ALA A 59 -13.38 -9.36 -8.91
C ALA A 59 -13.50 -9.96 -10.32
N GLN A 60 -14.67 -9.92 -10.96
CA GLN A 60 -14.90 -10.55 -12.27
C GLN A 60 -13.98 -10.02 -13.36
N THR A 61 -13.73 -8.71 -13.36
CA THR A 61 -12.88 -8.02 -14.35
C THR A 61 -12.07 -6.93 -13.68
N PRO A 62 -10.78 -6.72 -14.05
CA PRO A 62 -10.04 -5.52 -13.68
C PRO A 62 -10.81 -4.23 -14.03
N ARG A 63 -10.68 -3.22 -13.19
CA ARG A 63 -11.48 -1.99 -13.16
C ARG A 63 -10.61 -0.72 -13.17
N PRO A 64 -9.67 -0.58 -14.12
CA PRO A 64 -8.86 0.63 -14.21
C PRO A 64 -9.74 1.86 -14.41
N ILE A 65 -9.29 3.00 -13.89
CA ILE A 65 -10.00 4.28 -13.97
C ILE A 65 -10.57 4.53 -15.37
N ALA A 66 -11.81 5.02 -15.41
CA ALA A 66 -12.56 5.35 -16.63
C ALA A 66 -12.87 4.19 -17.59
N SER A 67 -12.55 2.94 -17.26
CA SER A 67 -13.03 1.79 -18.02
C SER A 67 -14.50 1.50 -17.78
N ASP A 68 -15.14 0.77 -18.71
CA ASP A 68 -16.52 0.31 -18.52
C ASP A 68 -16.68 -0.56 -17.27
N ALA A 69 -15.65 -1.35 -16.91
CA ALA A 69 -15.65 -2.15 -15.71
C ALA A 69 -15.61 -1.29 -14.43
N ASN A 70 -14.87 -0.18 -14.45
CA ASN A 70 -14.87 0.80 -13.35
C ASN A 70 -16.24 1.48 -13.23
N LEU A 71 -16.85 1.90 -14.33
CA LEU A 71 -18.21 2.47 -14.35
C LEU A 71 -19.25 1.48 -13.79
N ARG A 72 -19.24 0.22 -14.24
CA ARG A 72 -20.14 -0.83 -13.73
C ARG A 72 -19.95 -1.08 -12.23
N ALA A 73 -18.71 -1.06 -11.74
CA ALA A 73 -18.44 -1.21 -10.33
C ALA A 73 -18.94 -0.04 -9.49
N ARG A 74 -18.77 1.20 -9.97
CA ARG A 74 -19.34 2.39 -9.33
C ARG A 74 -20.86 2.27 -9.24
N ASP A 75 -21.52 1.93 -10.35
CA ASP A 75 -22.98 1.84 -10.41
C ASP A 75 -23.51 0.73 -9.49
N TYR A 76 -22.83 -0.42 -9.44
CA TYR A 76 -23.11 -1.49 -8.47
C TYR A 76 -22.98 -1.01 -7.02
N LEU A 77 -21.89 -0.32 -6.67
CA LEU A 77 -21.68 0.18 -5.32
C LEU A 77 -22.75 1.22 -4.93
N LEU A 78 -23.12 2.12 -5.84
CA LEU A 78 -24.21 3.08 -5.63
C LEU A 78 -25.55 2.37 -5.39
N GLU A 79 -25.87 1.35 -6.19
CA GLU A 79 -27.08 0.53 -6.02
C GLU A 79 -27.10 -0.13 -4.63
N LYS A 80 -26.00 -0.80 -4.24
CA LYS A 80 -25.95 -1.49 -2.95
C LYS A 80 -25.99 -0.53 -1.76
N LEU A 81 -25.31 0.61 -1.83
CA LEU A 81 -25.38 1.64 -0.79
C LEU A 81 -26.80 2.21 -0.65
N ARG A 82 -27.51 2.49 -1.76
CA ARG A 82 -28.90 2.94 -1.72
C ARG A 82 -29.85 1.88 -1.17
N ALA A 83 -29.62 0.60 -1.50
CA ALA A 83 -30.40 -0.51 -0.94
C ALA A 83 -30.24 -0.65 0.59
N LEU A 84 -29.14 -0.12 1.17
CA LEU A 84 -28.95 0.00 2.61
C LEU A 84 -29.65 1.22 3.24
N GLY A 85 -30.39 2.01 2.45
CA GLY A 85 -31.00 3.27 2.87
C GLY A 85 -30.00 4.39 3.11
N LEU A 86 -28.82 4.32 2.49
CA LEU A 86 -27.83 5.41 2.50
C LEU A 86 -28.05 6.35 1.32
N ASP A 87 -27.56 7.58 1.43
CA ASP A 87 -27.61 8.60 0.37
C ASP A 87 -26.22 8.85 -0.22
N PRO A 88 -25.70 7.96 -1.09
CA PRO A 88 -24.41 8.15 -1.74
C PRO A 88 -24.49 9.15 -2.88
N GLN A 89 -23.50 10.03 -2.94
CA GLN A 89 -23.32 11.05 -3.97
C GLN A 89 -22.07 10.72 -4.79
N VAL A 90 -22.09 11.07 -6.08
CA VAL A 90 -20.91 10.96 -6.94
C VAL A 90 -20.25 12.33 -7.04
N GLN A 91 -19.03 12.45 -6.52
CA GLN A 91 -18.17 13.60 -6.77
C GLN A 91 -17.44 13.39 -8.10
N THR A 92 -17.87 14.09 -9.15
CA THR A 92 -17.15 14.16 -10.42
C THR A 92 -16.21 15.36 -10.42
N ALA A 93 -14.91 15.13 -10.64
CA ALA A 93 -13.91 16.18 -10.59
C ALA A 93 -12.80 15.97 -11.63
N THR A 94 -12.31 17.07 -12.23
CA THR A 94 -11.08 17.05 -13.02
C THR A 94 -9.91 17.48 -12.16
N VAL A 95 -8.94 16.60 -11.99
CA VAL A 95 -7.78 16.77 -11.10
C VAL A 95 -6.50 16.44 -11.85
N SER A 96 -5.40 17.07 -11.43
CA SER A 96 -4.09 16.84 -12.03
C SER A 96 -3.03 16.55 -10.97
N SER A 97 -2.09 15.67 -11.29
CA SER A 97 -0.87 15.44 -10.52
C SER A 97 0.36 15.60 -11.41
N SER A 98 1.50 15.85 -10.77
CA SER A 98 2.80 15.91 -11.43
C SER A 98 3.79 15.15 -10.57
N ALA A 99 4.44 14.15 -11.15
CA ALA A 99 5.55 13.43 -10.54
C ALA A 99 6.83 13.69 -11.33
N ARG A 100 7.97 13.65 -10.62
CA ARG A 100 9.30 13.75 -11.22
C ARG A 100 10.10 12.52 -10.80
N ASP A 101 10.76 11.88 -11.75
CA ASP A 101 11.71 10.81 -11.44
C ASP A 101 13.11 11.35 -11.08
N GLY A 102 14.01 10.48 -10.64
CA GLY A 102 15.38 10.85 -10.30
C GLY A 102 16.24 11.30 -11.50
N ALA A 103 15.79 11.01 -12.73
CA ALA A 103 16.43 11.44 -13.97
C ALA A 103 15.91 12.81 -14.45
N GLY A 104 14.90 13.38 -13.78
CA GLY A 104 14.33 14.67 -14.10
C GLY A 104 13.15 14.62 -15.08
N HIS A 105 12.69 13.44 -15.51
CA HIS A 105 11.51 13.31 -16.37
C HIS A 105 10.25 13.75 -15.62
N THR A 106 9.37 14.47 -16.32
CA THR A 106 8.11 14.94 -15.75
C THR A 106 6.97 14.08 -16.27
N HIS A 107 6.25 13.47 -15.34
CA HIS A 107 5.02 12.74 -15.60
C HIS A 107 3.85 13.54 -15.05
N LEU A 108 3.05 14.08 -15.95
CA LEU A 108 1.79 14.72 -15.64
C LEU A 108 0.67 13.71 -15.80
N THR A 109 -0.27 13.74 -14.87
CA THR A 109 -1.51 12.97 -15.00
C THR A 109 -2.68 13.92 -14.82
N VAL A 110 -3.65 13.88 -15.73
CA VAL A 110 -4.92 14.58 -15.59
C VAL A 110 -6.03 13.55 -15.70
N ALA A 111 -6.93 13.52 -14.72
CA ALA A 111 -8.03 12.58 -14.72
C ALA A 111 -9.36 13.27 -14.45
N VAL A 112 -10.42 12.75 -15.06
CA VAL A 112 -11.78 12.90 -14.54
C VAL A 112 -12.05 11.71 -13.63
N VAL A 113 -12.24 11.98 -12.34
CA VAL A 113 -12.49 10.97 -11.31
C VAL A 113 -13.95 11.00 -10.87
N HIS A 114 -14.49 9.85 -10.46
CA HIS A 114 -15.87 9.71 -9.98
C HIS A 114 -15.93 9.07 -8.59
N ASN A 115 -15.54 9.82 -7.55
CA ASN A 115 -15.58 9.29 -6.18
C ASN A 115 -17.02 9.07 -5.73
N ILE A 116 -17.25 8.02 -4.94
CA ILE A 116 -18.49 7.85 -4.18
C ILE A 116 -18.27 8.42 -2.78
N VAL A 117 -19.10 9.38 -2.39
CA VAL A 117 -19.05 10.02 -1.08
C VAL A 117 -20.41 9.95 -0.40
N LEU A 118 -20.44 9.66 0.89
CA LEU A 118 -21.69 9.68 1.67
C LEU A 118 -21.43 10.09 3.11
N ARG A 119 -22.48 10.57 3.78
CA ARG A 119 -22.44 10.94 5.20
C ARG A 119 -23.55 10.22 5.96
N ILE A 120 -23.17 9.51 7.02
CA ILE A 120 -24.07 8.96 8.02
C ILE A 120 -24.02 9.88 9.24
N ARG A 121 -25.17 10.39 9.66
CA ARG A 121 -25.26 11.27 10.83
C ARG A 121 -25.09 10.48 12.12
N GLY A 122 -24.26 11.00 13.01
CA GLY A 122 -24.12 10.52 14.38
C GLY A 122 -25.23 11.03 15.29
N SER A 123 -25.21 10.57 16.54
CA SER A 123 -26.20 10.91 17.58
C SER A 123 -25.84 12.16 18.39
N ALA A 124 -24.63 12.71 18.26
CA ALA A 124 -24.21 13.87 19.03
C ALA A 124 -25.08 15.10 18.72
N PRO A 125 -25.59 15.82 19.75
CA PRO A 125 -26.41 17.01 19.54
C PRO A 125 -25.60 18.19 18.97
N VAL A 126 -24.32 18.29 19.34
CA VAL A 126 -23.37 19.26 18.80
C VAL A 126 -22.42 18.54 17.85
N ARG A 127 -22.29 19.06 16.62
CA ARG A 127 -21.44 18.44 15.60
C ARG A 127 -19.96 18.67 15.91
N GLY A 128 -19.25 17.59 16.22
CA GLY A 128 -17.79 17.54 16.26
C GLY A 128 -17.18 17.22 14.90
N HIS A 129 -15.91 16.83 14.91
CA HIS A 129 -15.21 16.36 13.72
C HIS A 129 -15.68 14.94 13.31
N PRO A 130 -16.08 14.69 12.05
CA PRO A 130 -16.45 13.36 11.57
C PRO A 130 -15.28 12.36 11.52
N LEU A 131 -15.61 11.09 11.73
CA LEU A 131 -14.77 9.94 11.38
C LEU A 131 -14.88 9.70 9.86
N MET A 132 -13.75 9.46 9.21
CA MET A 132 -13.72 9.09 7.80
C MET A 132 -13.30 7.63 7.63
N LEU A 133 -14.10 6.85 6.90
CA LEU A 133 -13.70 5.52 6.38
C LEU A 133 -13.42 5.66 4.89
N ALA A 134 -12.25 5.22 4.45
CA ALA A 134 -11.81 5.36 3.07
C ALA A 134 -11.38 4.01 2.48
N SER A 135 -11.73 3.78 1.21
CA SER A 135 -11.18 2.72 0.36
C SER A 135 -11.23 3.20 -1.09
N HIS A 136 -10.82 2.37 -2.04
CA HIS A 136 -10.92 2.66 -3.47
C HIS A 136 -11.53 1.49 -4.23
N TYR A 137 -12.19 1.78 -5.35
CA TYR A 137 -12.89 0.76 -6.14
C TYR A 137 -12.27 0.49 -7.50
N ASP A 138 -11.39 1.38 -7.98
CA ASP A 138 -10.55 1.12 -9.14
C ASP A 138 -9.55 0.02 -8.86
N SER A 139 -8.98 -0.53 -9.92
CA SER A 139 -7.97 -1.57 -9.85
C SER A 139 -6.90 -1.33 -10.91
N VAL A 140 -5.75 -1.98 -10.80
CA VAL A 140 -4.78 -1.99 -11.90
C VAL A 140 -5.37 -2.72 -13.13
N PRO A 141 -4.89 -2.45 -14.36
CA PRO A 141 -5.45 -3.07 -15.57
C PRO A 141 -5.40 -4.61 -15.60
N ASP A 142 -4.45 -5.22 -14.89
CA ASP A 142 -4.16 -6.66 -14.99
C ASP A 142 -4.64 -7.48 -13.78
N ALA A 143 -5.14 -6.83 -12.74
CA ALA A 143 -5.61 -7.47 -11.52
C ALA A 143 -6.81 -6.71 -10.92
N PRO A 144 -7.84 -7.41 -10.45
CA PRO A 144 -9.00 -6.79 -9.83
C PRO A 144 -8.75 -6.54 -8.33
N ASP A 145 -7.64 -5.88 -8.01
CA ASP A 145 -7.27 -5.54 -6.63
C ASP A 145 -8.32 -4.64 -5.95
N SER A 146 -8.22 -4.55 -4.62
CA SER A 146 -9.15 -3.84 -3.72
C SER A 146 -10.62 -4.26 -3.72
N SER A 147 -11.01 -5.24 -4.54
CA SER A 147 -12.35 -5.87 -4.52
C SER A 147 -12.74 -6.37 -3.13
N GLY A 148 -11.81 -6.99 -2.39
CA GLY A 148 -12.03 -7.45 -1.02
C GLY A 148 -12.20 -6.30 -0.01
N ALA A 149 -11.34 -5.28 -0.06
CA ALA A 149 -11.37 -4.18 0.90
C ALA A 149 -12.63 -3.31 0.77
N VAL A 150 -13.03 -2.97 -0.46
CA VAL A 150 -14.25 -2.19 -0.69
C VAL A 150 -15.51 -3.01 -0.37
N ALA A 151 -15.50 -4.33 -0.59
CA ALA A 151 -16.57 -5.23 -0.20
C ALA A 151 -16.71 -5.36 1.33
N ALA A 152 -15.58 -5.47 2.03
CA ALA A 152 -15.54 -5.46 3.49
C ALA A 152 -16.09 -4.14 4.04
N LEU A 153 -15.73 -3.00 3.43
CA LEU A 153 -16.27 -1.70 3.81
C LEU A 153 -17.79 -1.64 3.60
N LEU A 154 -18.30 -2.10 2.45
CA LEU A 154 -19.73 -2.11 2.14
C LEU A 154 -20.55 -2.94 3.17
N GLU A 155 -20.09 -4.16 3.47
CA GLU A 155 -20.74 -5.01 4.47
C GLU A 155 -20.58 -4.46 5.90
N SER A 156 -19.46 -3.79 6.20
CA SER A 156 -19.28 -3.10 7.48
C SER A 156 -20.28 -1.95 7.65
N LEU A 157 -20.58 -1.19 6.59
CA LEU A 157 -21.61 -0.16 6.62
C LEU A 157 -23.01 -0.74 6.87
N ARG A 158 -23.33 -1.90 6.30
CA ARG A 158 -24.57 -2.63 6.60
C ARG A 158 -24.64 -2.99 8.09
N ALA A 159 -23.58 -3.59 8.63
CA ALA A 159 -23.53 -3.98 10.05
C ALA A 159 -23.61 -2.77 11.00
N LEU A 160 -22.93 -1.66 10.67
CA LEU A 160 -23.00 -0.41 11.43
C LEU A 160 -24.41 0.21 11.41
N ARG A 161 -25.11 0.14 10.28
CA ARG A 161 -26.49 0.65 10.15
C ARG A 161 -27.51 -0.12 10.97
N GLN A 162 -27.26 -1.41 11.21
CA GLN A 162 -28.10 -2.29 12.03
C GLN A 162 -27.71 -2.28 13.53
N GLY A 163 -26.60 -1.60 13.88
CA GLY A 163 -26.14 -1.44 15.25
C GLY A 163 -26.58 -0.11 15.89
N ALA A 164 -26.05 0.16 17.09
CA ALA A 164 -26.24 1.46 17.73
C ALA A 164 -25.60 2.59 16.89
N PRO A 165 -26.25 3.77 16.78
CA PRO A 165 -25.69 4.89 16.04
C PRO A 165 -24.40 5.38 16.67
N LEU A 166 -23.43 5.75 15.83
CA LEU A 166 -22.18 6.37 16.27
C LEU A 166 -22.47 7.75 16.88
N VAL A 167 -21.61 8.20 17.79
CA VAL A 167 -21.70 9.56 18.35
C VAL A 167 -21.25 10.57 17.30
N ASN A 168 -20.12 10.31 16.66
CA ASN A 168 -19.60 11.14 15.57
C ASN A 168 -20.31 10.85 14.25
N ASP A 169 -20.39 11.88 13.42
CA ASP A 169 -20.73 11.70 12.02
C ASP A 169 -19.69 10.81 11.33
N LEU A 170 -20.15 9.98 10.43
CA LEU A 170 -19.32 9.11 9.60
C LEU A 170 -19.37 9.61 8.15
N ILE A 171 -18.21 9.96 7.60
CA ILE A 171 -18.01 10.21 6.17
C ILE A 171 -17.38 8.96 5.56
N VAL A 172 -17.91 8.49 4.43
CA VAL A 172 -17.30 7.41 3.66
C VAL A 172 -16.84 7.96 2.33
N LEU A 173 -15.60 7.65 1.96
CA LEU A 173 -15.05 7.86 0.62
C LEU A 173 -14.71 6.52 0.01
N ILE A 174 -15.30 6.22 -1.14
CA ILE A 174 -14.85 5.16 -2.03
C ILE A 174 -14.26 5.87 -3.26
N ALA A 175 -12.93 6.00 -3.26
CA ALA A 175 -12.20 6.79 -4.24
C ALA A 175 -12.05 6.06 -5.58
N ASP A 176 -11.94 6.85 -6.65
CA ASP A 176 -11.54 6.41 -7.98
C ASP A 176 -10.08 6.81 -8.26
N GLY A 177 -9.41 6.15 -9.20
CA GLY A 177 -8.06 6.53 -9.62
C GLY A 177 -6.98 6.45 -8.54
N GLU A 178 -7.04 5.48 -7.63
CA GLU A 178 -5.97 5.23 -6.68
C GLU A 178 -4.66 4.84 -7.40
N HIS A 179 -4.76 3.98 -8.41
CA HIS A 179 -3.59 3.55 -9.20
C HIS A 179 -3.13 4.60 -10.22
N ALA A 180 -3.87 5.69 -10.38
CA ALA A 180 -3.48 6.85 -11.18
C ALA A 180 -2.77 7.94 -10.33
N GLY A 181 -2.27 7.58 -9.15
CA GLY A 181 -1.60 8.49 -8.21
C GLY A 181 -2.55 9.10 -7.18
N SER A 182 -3.48 8.30 -6.66
CA SER A 182 -4.48 8.71 -5.65
C SER A 182 -5.29 9.93 -6.07
N LEU A 183 -5.70 10.01 -7.33
CA LEU A 183 -6.35 11.19 -7.90
C LEU A 183 -7.76 11.41 -7.33
N GLY A 184 -8.51 10.35 -7.03
CA GLY A 184 -9.79 10.47 -6.34
C GLY A 184 -9.65 11.06 -4.94
N ALA A 185 -8.72 10.54 -4.16
CA ALA A 185 -8.34 11.12 -2.87
C ALA A 185 -7.94 12.59 -3.01
N ARG A 186 -7.11 12.93 -4.00
CA ARG A 186 -6.72 14.32 -4.30
C ARG A 186 -7.92 15.21 -4.57
N ALA A 187 -8.83 14.78 -5.43
CA ALA A 187 -10.04 15.53 -5.76
C ALA A 187 -10.93 15.75 -4.53
N PHE A 188 -11.02 14.77 -3.62
CA PHE A 188 -11.75 14.95 -2.37
C PHE A 188 -11.11 16.02 -1.50
N VAL A 189 -9.79 15.91 -1.26
CA VAL A 189 -9.01 16.85 -0.43
C VAL A 189 -9.10 18.28 -0.94
N GLU A 190 -8.86 18.48 -2.23
CA GLU A 190 -8.72 19.81 -2.82
C GLU A 190 -10.07 20.47 -3.11
N GLN A 191 -11.12 19.69 -3.39
CA GLN A 191 -12.35 20.22 -4.01
C GLN A 191 -13.64 19.91 -3.22
N HIS A 192 -13.63 18.94 -2.29
CA HIS A 192 -14.86 18.57 -1.57
C HIS A 192 -15.07 19.40 -0.30
N PRO A 193 -16.25 20.02 -0.07
CA PRO A 193 -16.50 20.85 1.12
C PRO A 193 -16.31 20.12 2.45
N TRP A 194 -16.53 18.80 2.49
CA TRP A 194 -16.39 18.01 3.71
C TRP A 194 -14.94 17.70 4.12
N ALA A 195 -13.96 17.94 3.26
CA ALA A 195 -12.55 17.66 3.57
C ALA A 195 -12.02 18.50 4.74
N ARG A 196 -12.54 19.72 4.96
CA ARG A 196 -11.97 20.71 5.89
C ARG A 196 -12.03 20.35 7.37
N LYS A 197 -12.88 19.40 7.78
CA LYS A 197 -13.17 19.13 9.20
C LYS A 197 -13.12 17.66 9.57
N ILE A 198 -12.43 16.82 8.81
CA ILE A 198 -12.24 15.43 9.22
C ILE A 198 -11.47 15.39 10.55
N GLY A 199 -11.83 14.47 11.46
CA GLY A 199 -11.13 14.27 12.72
C GLY A 199 -10.11 13.14 12.63
N LEU A 200 -10.54 11.99 12.11
CA LEU A 200 -9.73 10.79 11.96
C LEU A 200 -10.02 10.13 10.61
N VAL A 201 -8.97 9.72 9.89
CA VAL A 201 -9.08 8.94 8.65
C VAL A 201 -8.67 7.50 8.90
N LEU A 202 -9.56 6.55 8.64
CA LEU A 202 -9.26 5.11 8.60
C LEU A 202 -9.35 4.64 7.16
N ARG A 203 -8.24 4.19 6.60
CA ARG A 203 -8.14 3.79 5.19
C ARG A 203 -7.92 2.28 5.08
N PHE A 204 -8.63 1.62 4.18
CA PHE A 204 -8.59 0.18 3.99
C PHE A 204 -8.25 -0.18 2.55
N GLU A 205 -7.16 -0.91 2.39
CA GLU A 205 -6.59 -1.34 1.10
C GLU A 205 -6.64 -2.87 0.98
N GLY A 206 -6.71 -3.36 -0.26
CA GLY A 206 -6.57 -4.79 -0.52
C GLY A 206 -5.14 -5.27 -0.32
N ALA A 207 -4.96 -6.42 0.32
CA ALA A 207 -3.68 -7.12 0.40
C ALA A 207 -3.77 -8.51 -0.23
N PRO A 208 -2.72 -8.95 -0.94
CA PRO A 208 -2.61 -10.35 -1.34
C PRO A 208 -2.37 -11.22 -0.11
N GLY A 209 -3.05 -12.37 -0.03
CA GLY A 209 -2.82 -13.39 1.00
C GLY A 209 -4.05 -13.72 1.84
N HIS A 210 -3.80 -14.28 3.03
CA HIS A 210 -4.77 -14.87 3.96
C HIS A 210 -4.62 -14.34 5.40
N GLY A 211 -3.94 -13.20 5.57
CA GLY A 211 -3.59 -12.64 6.87
C GLY A 211 -4.67 -11.76 7.51
N PRO A 212 -4.54 -11.44 8.81
CA PRO A 212 -5.42 -10.49 9.50
C PRO A 212 -5.29 -9.07 8.93
N LEU A 213 -6.23 -8.21 9.32
CA LEU A 213 -6.18 -6.78 9.00
C LEU A 213 -4.95 -6.16 9.67
N THR A 214 -4.02 -5.70 8.86
CA THR A 214 -2.71 -5.21 9.33
C THR A 214 -2.65 -3.70 9.23
N LEU A 215 -2.32 -3.03 10.33
CA LEU A 215 -2.00 -1.60 10.37
C LEU A 215 -0.64 -1.36 9.70
N LEU A 216 -0.65 -0.65 8.57
CA LEU A 216 0.51 -0.40 7.73
C LEU A 216 1.26 0.87 8.15
N ASP A 217 0.51 1.96 8.40
CA ASP A 217 1.06 3.21 8.89
C ASP A 217 0.02 4.09 9.60
N THR A 218 0.54 5.12 10.24
CA THR A 218 -0.22 6.13 10.97
C THR A 218 0.35 7.53 10.71
N HIS A 219 -0.45 8.58 10.89
CA HIS A 219 0.01 9.97 10.84
C HIS A 219 -0.79 10.88 11.77
N GLY A 220 -0.28 12.11 11.99
CA GLY A 220 -0.98 13.16 12.74
C GLY A 220 -0.99 12.96 14.26
N GLY A 221 0.13 12.53 14.86
CA GLY A 221 0.18 12.27 16.31
C GLY A 221 -0.61 11.01 16.68
N ASN A 222 -0.02 9.84 16.41
CA ASN A 222 -0.70 8.55 16.47
C ASN A 222 -1.01 8.05 17.89
N GLY A 223 -0.67 8.80 18.94
CA GLY A 223 -0.62 8.23 20.29
C GLY A 223 -1.99 7.79 20.82
N GLY A 224 -3.04 8.58 20.57
CA GLY A 224 -4.40 8.24 20.96
C GLY A 224 -5.00 7.13 20.09
N THR A 225 -4.75 7.20 18.78
CA THR A 225 -5.25 6.21 17.82
C THR A 225 -4.61 4.84 18.04
N VAL A 226 -3.29 4.75 18.17
CA VAL A 226 -2.56 3.49 18.45
C VAL A 226 -2.98 2.91 19.80
N ALA A 227 -3.16 3.74 20.83
CA ALA A 227 -3.59 3.25 22.13
C ALA A 227 -5.01 2.68 22.11
N ALA A 228 -5.92 3.24 21.31
CA ALA A 228 -7.26 2.69 21.13
C ALA A 228 -7.22 1.41 20.28
N TRP A 229 -6.47 1.40 19.19
CA TRP A 229 -6.31 0.23 18.30
C TRP A 229 -5.70 -0.98 19.03
N ALA A 230 -4.69 -0.77 19.88
CA ALA A 230 -4.05 -1.86 20.63
C ALA A 230 -4.97 -2.53 21.67
N ARG A 231 -6.12 -1.93 21.99
CA ARG A 231 -7.12 -2.44 22.94
C ARG A 231 -8.33 -3.10 22.27
N LEU A 232 -8.34 -3.22 20.94
CA LEU A 232 -9.43 -3.90 20.26
C LEU A 232 -9.42 -5.39 20.58
N ASP A 233 -10.61 -5.98 20.70
CA ASP A 233 -10.76 -7.43 20.93
C ASP A 233 -10.24 -8.26 19.75
N ALA A 234 -10.24 -7.69 18.54
CA ALA A 234 -9.64 -8.29 17.36
C ALA A 234 -8.10 -8.17 17.47
N ALA A 235 -7.40 -9.30 17.41
CA ALA A 235 -5.94 -9.38 17.54
C ALA A 235 -5.23 -8.35 16.64
N PRO A 236 -4.71 -7.24 17.19
CA PRO A 236 -4.17 -6.16 16.38
C PRO A 236 -2.83 -6.59 15.75
N ALA A 237 -2.74 -6.48 14.42
CA ALA A 237 -1.53 -6.80 13.66
C ALA A 237 -0.94 -5.54 13.00
N GLY A 238 0.38 -5.38 13.01
CA GLY A 238 1.08 -4.25 12.38
C GLY A 238 2.29 -3.76 13.18
N SER A 239 3.07 -2.86 12.59
CA SER A 239 4.20 -2.22 13.26
C SER A 239 4.53 -0.82 12.74
N SER A 240 5.13 0.01 13.59
CA SER A 240 5.59 1.37 13.28
C SER A 240 6.78 1.42 12.34
N HIS A 241 7.43 0.27 12.11
CA HIS A 241 8.20 0.03 10.90
C HIS A 241 7.24 -0.60 9.90
N GLY A 242 6.57 0.23 9.09
CA GLY A 242 5.73 -0.27 8.00
C GLY A 242 6.52 -1.22 7.08
N PRO A 243 5.87 -2.11 6.31
CA PRO A 243 6.55 -3.01 5.39
C PRO A 243 7.48 -2.19 4.48
N ALA A 244 8.70 -2.69 4.30
CA ALA A 244 9.77 -1.96 3.62
C ALA A 244 9.30 -1.38 2.27
N GLY A 245 9.15 -0.06 2.19
CA GLY A 245 9.29 0.67 0.92
C GLY A 245 8.13 1.49 0.38
N VAL A 246 6.92 1.53 0.96
CA VAL A 246 5.86 2.42 0.43
C VAL A 246 5.27 3.27 1.54
N ALA A 247 5.86 4.44 1.76
CA ALA A 247 5.21 5.52 2.49
C ALA A 247 3.87 5.82 1.81
N ASP A 248 2.79 5.94 2.57
CA ASP A 248 1.51 6.31 1.99
C ASP A 248 1.60 7.71 1.37
N GLN A 249 1.48 7.76 0.05
CA GLN A 249 1.55 8.98 -0.75
C GLN A 249 0.18 9.59 -0.99
N SER A 250 -0.89 8.99 -0.45
CA SER A 250 -2.24 9.49 -0.65
C SER A 250 -2.41 10.88 -0.04
N PRO A 251 -3.04 11.81 -0.79
CA PRO A 251 -3.41 13.13 -0.27
C PRO A 251 -4.28 13.08 0.99
N LEU A 252 -4.96 11.96 1.28
CA LEU A 252 -5.78 11.81 2.49
C LEU A 252 -4.97 11.97 3.78
N ARG A 253 -3.64 11.76 3.76
CA ARG A 253 -2.78 12.00 4.93
C ARG A 253 -2.69 13.47 5.34
N THR A 254 -3.12 14.37 4.47
CA THR A 254 -3.20 15.81 4.76
C THR A 254 -4.55 16.18 5.40
N LEU A 255 -5.51 15.25 5.44
CA LEU A 255 -6.78 15.42 6.11
C LEU A 255 -6.72 14.86 7.53
N GLY A 256 -7.67 15.34 8.34
CA GLY A 256 -7.81 14.84 9.68
C GLY A 256 -6.81 15.46 10.65
N LEU A 257 -7.07 15.21 11.93
CA LEU A 257 -6.09 15.43 12.98
C LEU A 257 -5.11 14.26 13.03
N ALA A 258 -5.59 13.05 12.73
CA ALA A 258 -4.80 11.83 12.65
C ALA A 258 -5.35 10.87 11.58
N GLY A 259 -4.58 9.83 11.25
CA GLY A 259 -5.08 8.75 10.41
C GLY A 259 -4.30 7.44 10.52
N MET A 260 -4.94 6.37 10.03
CA MET A 260 -4.47 5.00 10.07
C MET A 260 -4.78 4.32 8.73
N ARG A 261 -3.81 3.61 8.18
CA ARG A 261 -3.98 2.83 6.95
C ARG A 261 -3.81 1.35 7.22
N PHE A 262 -4.77 0.56 6.77
CA PHE A 262 -4.85 -0.87 6.97
C PHE A 262 -4.83 -1.62 5.64
N ALA A 263 -4.29 -2.83 5.67
CA ALA A 263 -4.33 -3.80 4.58
C ALA A 263 -5.07 -5.04 5.05
N GLY A 264 -6.07 -5.50 4.29
CA GLY A 264 -6.85 -6.69 4.59
C GLY A 264 -6.86 -7.69 3.43
N ALA A 265 -6.83 -8.97 3.76
CA ALA A 265 -6.92 -10.05 2.78
C ALA A 265 -8.37 -10.42 2.42
N ALA A 266 -8.54 -11.12 1.30
CA ALA A 266 -9.84 -11.34 0.65
C ALA A 266 -10.43 -12.75 0.82
N ASP A 267 -9.73 -13.71 1.44
CA ASP A 267 -10.33 -15.02 1.73
C ASP A 267 -11.41 -14.94 2.83
N SER A 268 -12.19 -15.99 3.02
CA SER A 268 -13.35 -15.97 3.92
C SER A 268 -13.02 -15.64 5.38
N ALA A 269 -11.95 -16.24 5.94
CA ALA A 269 -11.60 -16.04 7.35
C ALA A 269 -10.92 -14.68 7.57
N ALA A 270 -10.03 -14.27 6.65
CA ALA A 270 -9.41 -12.96 6.62
C ALA A 270 -10.43 -11.84 6.40
N MET A 271 -11.41 -12.06 5.53
CA MET A 271 -12.53 -11.15 5.30
C MET A 271 -13.37 -10.98 6.55
N GLN A 272 -13.71 -12.08 7.25
CA GLN A 272 -14.46 -12.01 8.51
C GLN A 272 -13.71 -11.18 9.54
N HIS A 273 -12.45 -11.52 9.79
CA HIS A 273 -11.61 -10.80 10.74
C HIS A 273 -11.42 -9.32 10.36
N SER A 274 -11.22 -9.02 9.08
CA SER A 274 -11.06 -7.65 8.58
C SER A 274 -12.34 -6.84 8.77
N GLY A 275 -13.50 -7.42 8.45
CA GLY A 275 -14.79 -6.78 8.65
C GLY A 275 -15.12 -6.54 10.12
N ASP A 276 -14.91 -7.53 10.98
CA ASP A 276 -15.07 -7.37 12.43
C ASP A 276 -14.17 -6.26 12.97
N SER A 277 -12.93 -6.18 12.48
CA SER A 277 -11.98 -5.13 12.83
C SER A 277 -12.43 -3.75 12.32
N ILE A 278 -12.92 -3.63 11.08
CA ILE A 278 -13.46 -2.37 10.53
C ILE A 278 -14.65 -1.88 11.37
N VAL A 279 -15.59 -2.76 11.69
CA VAL A 279 -16.76 -2.44 12.52
C VAL A 279 -16.33 -2.03 13.93
N SER A 280 -15.38 -2.75 14.54
CA SER A 280 -14.87 -2.44 15.87
C SER A 280 -14.11 -1.10 15.92
N LEU A 281 -13.28 -0.83 14.92
CA LEU A 281 -12.61 0.46 14.72
C LEU A 281 -13.63 1.60 14.57
N ALA A 282 -14.61 1.43 13.69
CA ALA A 282 -15.65 2.43 13.45
C ALA A 282 -16.49 2.71 14.71
N ARG A 283 -16.84 1.68 15.48
CA ARG A 283 -17.55 1.84 16.77
C ARG A 283 -16.68 2.52 17.82
N THR A 284 -15.44 2.07 17.96
CA THR A 284 -14.49 2.64 18.92
C THR A 284 -14.29 4.12 18.63
N PHE A 285 -13.83 4.48 17.45
CA PHE A 285 -13.55 5.88 17.10
C PHE A 285 -14.82 6.70 16.86
N GLY A 286 -15.92 6.07 16.45
CA GLY A 286 -17.22 6.72 16.35
C GLY A 286 -17.82 7.12 17.69
N ALA A 287 -17.35 6.55 18.81
CA ALA A 287 -17.76 6.91 20.16
C ALA A 287 -16.80 7.90 20.87
N HIS A 288 -15.57 8.08 20.38
CA HIS A 288 -14.57 8.95 21.00
C HIS A 288 -14.63 10.38 20.44
N ARG A 289 -14.35 11.40 21.27
CA ARG A 289 -14.12 12.76 20.76
C ARG A 289 -12.84 12.80 19.93
N LEU A 290 -12.96 13.11 18.65
CA LEU A 290 -11.84 13.04 17.71
C LEU A 290 -10.90 14.25 17.85
N GLU A 291 -11.35 15.35 18.44
CA GLU A 291 -10.54 16.56 18.67
C GLU A 291 -9.32 16.28 19.56
N THR A 292 -9.40 15.28 20.42
CA THR A 292 -8.33 14.89 21.37
C THR A 292 -7.63 13.60 20.97
N ILE A 293 -7.89 13.06 19.77
CA ILE A 293 -7.32 11.77 19.36
C ILE A 293 -5.85 11.87 18.92
N ALA A 294 -5.46 13.05 18.41
CA ALA A 294 -4.08 13.37 18.09
C ALA A 294 -3.29 13.56 19.39
N ALA A 295 -2.29 12.73 19.61
CA ALA A 295 -1.44 12.75 20.80
C ALA A 295 0.01 12.41 20.41
N PRO A 296 1.01 12.71 21.26
CA PRO A 296 2.42 12.43 20.94
C PRO A 296 2.63 10.99 20.48
N ASP A 297 3.46 10.84 19.45
CA ASP A 297 3.63 9.58 18.74
C ASP A 297 4.09 8.44 19.65
N ARG A 298 3.72 7.23 19.24
CA ARG A 298 4.03 5.96 19.88
C ARG A 298 4.67 5.02 18.87
N VAL A 299 5.67 4.29 19.35
CA VAL A 299 6.21 3.11 18.69
C VAL A 299 5.26 1.96 18.96
N TYR A 300 4.93 1.14 17.96
CA TYR A 300 4.06 -0.01 18.12
C TYR A 300 4.51 -1.19 17.25
N PHE A 301 4.30 -2.41 17.71
CA PHE A 301 4.57 -3.63 16.94
C PHE A 301 3.84 -4.82 17.56
N ALA A 302 3.44 -5.77 16.71
CA ALA A 302 2.90 -7.04 17.18
C ALA A 302 4.03 -7.96 17.69
N VAL A 303 3.79 -8.59 18.83
CA VAL A 303 4.67 -9.61 19.42
C VAL A 303 3.89 -10.93 19.50
N PRO A 304 4.47 -12.06 19.03
CA PRO A 304 3.84 -13.36 19.19
C PRO A 304 3.44 -13.61 20.65
N LEU A 305 2.21 -14.08 20.88
CA LEU A 305 1.60 -14.34 22.21
C LEU A 305 1.31 -13.13 23.10
N ALA A 306 1.93 -11.96 22.86
CA ALA A 306 1.75 -10.77 23.69
C ALA A 306 0.88 -9.68 23.05
N GLY A 307 0.46 -9.85 21.79
CA GLY A 307 -0.38 -8.89 21.08
C GLY A 307 0.38 -7.63 20.65
N ALA A 308 -0.32 -6.51 20.51
CA ALA A 308 0.29 -5.24 20.12
C ALA A 308 0.98 -4.56 21.32
N LEU A 309 2.31 -4.53 21.31
CA LEU A 309 3.08 -3.72 22.25
C LEU A 309 3.20 -2.30 21.71
N HIS A 310 3.04 -1.30 22.57
CA HIS A 310 3.20 0.09 22.16
C HIS A 310 3.66 1.00 23.31
N TYR A 311 4.58 1.92 23.04
CA TYR A 311 5.11 2.88 24.03
C TYR A 311 5.35 4.25 23.42
N PRO A 312 5.26 5.34 24.22
CA PRO A 312 5.54 6.70 23.74
C PRO A 312 6.93 6.82 23.12
N GLU A 313 7.04 7.58 22.03
CA GLU A 313 8.30 7.77 21.31
C GLU A 313 9.42 8.31 22.20
N ARG A 314 9.09 9.17 23.18
CA ARG A 314 10.08 9.66 24.17
C ARG A 314 10.83 8.54 24.91
N ILE A 315 10.24 7.34 25.03
CA ILE A 315 10.86 6.19 25.69
C ILE A 315 12.00 5.61 24.83
N VAL A 316 12.01 5.85 23.52
CA VAL A 316 13.10 5.44 22.61
C VAL A 316 14.46 5.86 23.15
N TRP A 317 14.61 7.13 23.55
CA TRP A 317 15.89 7.62 24.08
C TRP A 317 16.26 7.03 25.44
N HIS A 318 15.29 6.65 26.27
CA HIS A 318 15.57 5.94 27.51
C HIS A 318 16.08 4.52 27.22
N ILE A 319 15.43 3.80 26.30
CA ILE A 319 15.86 2.47 25.86
C ILE A 319 17.27 2.55 25.24
N THR A 320 17.53 3.54 24.38
CA THR A 320 18.84 3.74 23.76
C THR A 320 19.93 4.03 24.79
N ARG A 321 19.66 4.86 25.81
CA ARG A 321 20.61 5.10 26.92
C ARG A 321 20.91 3.83 27.71
N VAL A 322 19.90 3.00 28.00
CA VAL A 322 20.07 1.72 28.68
C VAL A 322 20.93 0.77 27.83
N ALA A 323 20.64 0.65 26.54
CA ALA A 323 21.46 -0.16 25.63
C ALA A 323 22.92 0.34 25.57
N CYS A 324 23.13 1.66 25.53
CA CYS A 324 24.47 2.26 25.59
C CYS A 324 25.21 1.91 26.88
N ALA A 325 24.56 2.05 28.03
CA ALA A 325 25.15 1.72 29.32
C ALA A 325 25.50 0.22 29.42
N LEU A 326 24.61 -0.66 28.96
CA LEU A 326 24.86 -2.11 28.90
C LEU A 326 26.03 -2.45 27.98
N CYS A 327 26.14 -1.81 26.81
CA CYS A 327 27.30 -1.97 25.94
C CYS A 327 28.61 -1.58 26.63
N LEU A 328 28.65 -0.40 27.25
CA LEU A 328 29.85 0.06 27.95
C LEU A 328 30.23 -0.87 29.11
N LEU A 329 29.25 -1.39 29.84
CA LEU A 329 29.46 -2.34 30.94
C LEU A 329 30.02 -3.67 30.44
N VAL A 330 29.49 -4.22 29.34
CA VAL A 330 30.01 -5.45 28.72
C VAL A 330 31.42 -5.21 28.14
N CYS A 331 31.67 -4.09 27.45
CA CYS A 331 33.02 -3.73 27.00
C CYS A 331 34.00 -3.67 28.19
N TRP A 332 33.63 -2.97 29.26
CA TRP A 332 34.47 -2.85 30.45
C TRP A 332 34.74 -4.23 31.09
N ALA A 333 33.72 -5.07 31.26
CA ALA A 333 33.87 -6.41 31.83
C ALA A 333 34.77 -7.31 30.96
N THR A 334 34.62 -7.26 29.64
CA THR A 334 35.46 -8.05 28.71
C THR A 334 36.93 -7.61 28.74
N LEU A 335 37.19 -6.29 28.80
CA LEU A 335 38.53 -5.74 28.95
C LEU A 335 39.17 -6.12 30.28
N ARG A 336 38.38 -6.10 31.38
CA ARG A 336 38.89 -6.42 32.72
C ARG A 336 39.20 -7.91 32.91
N HIS A 337 38.45 -8.78 32.25
CA HIS A 337 38.56 -10.24 32.42
C HIS A 337 39.34 -10.95 31.30
N GLY A 338 39.95 -10.22 30.35
CA GLY A 338 40.99 -10.72 29.44
C GLY A 338 40.62 -11.99 28.66
N THR A 339 39.66 -11.91 27.73
CA THR A 339 39.31 -13.06 26.88
C THR A 339 40.37 -13.34 25.82
N LYS A 340 41.13 -14.44 25.96
CA LYS A 340 42.22 -14.85 25.04
C LYS A 340 41.77 -15.30 23.62
N ARG A 341 40.47 -15.34 23.31
CA ARG A 341 39.93 -15.98 22.08
C ARG A 341 39.46 -15.02 20.99
N ILE A 342 39.06 -13.79 21.33
CA ILE A 342 38.63 -12.75 20.38
C ILE A 342 39.36 -11.49 20.82
N GLY A 343 40.06 -10.82 19.90
CA GLY A 343 40.83 -9.62 20.23
C GLY A 343 39.91 -8.57 20.87
N PRO A 344 40.23 -8.04 22.06
CA PRO A 344 39.38 -7.06 22.76
C PRO A 344 39.07 -5.83 21.91
N LEU A 345 39.99 -5.48 21.01
CA LEU A 345 39.83 -4.39 20.05
C LEU A 345 38.69 -4.67 19.04
N ALA A 346 38.62 -5.87 18.47
CA ALA A 346 37.60 -6.23 17.47
C ALA A 346 36.18 -6.29 18.06
N LEU A 347 36.05 -6.73 19.31
CA LEU A 347 34.77 -6.70 20.02
C LEU A 347 34.35 -5.25 20.34
N SER A 348 35.29 -4.42 20.79
CA SER A 348 35.03 -3.01 21.11
C SER A 348 34.62 -2.19 19.87
N THR A 349 35.23 -2.45 18.71
CA THR A 349 34.87 -1.77 17.46
C THR A 349 33.51 -2.21 16.94
N ALA A 350 33.19 -3.51 17.02
CA ALA A 350 31.86 -4.02 16.67
C ALA A 350 30.76 -3.43 17.56
N MET A 351 31.00 -3.34 18.86
CA MET A 351 30.06 -2.73 19.81
C MET A 351 29.91 -1.21 19.58
N ALA A 352 31.01 -0.50 19.28
CA ALA A 352 30.95 0.91 18.91
C ALA A 352 30.14 1.13 17.63
N GLY A 353 30.33 0.30 16.60
CA GLY A 353 29.55 0.36 15.37
C GLY A 353 28.05 0.12 15.61
N LEU A 354 27.71 -0.84 16.46
CA LEU A 354 26.32 -1.15 16.82
C LEU A 354 25.65 -0.05 17.64
N LEU A 355 26.41 0.62 18.51
CA LEU A 355 25.96 1.81 19.25
C LEU A 355 25.70 2.99 18.33
N VAL A 356 26.63 3.28 17.42
CA VAL A 356 26.44 4.33 16.42
C VAL A 356 25.21 4.01 15.56
N ALA A 357 25.07 2.78 15.10
CA ALA A 357 23.89 2.34 14.34
C ALA A 357 22.59 2.53 15.13
N LEU A 358 22.57 2.18 16.43
CA LEU A 358 21.41 2.38 17.29
C LEU A 358 21.07 3.86 17.50
N ILE A 359 22.07 4.70 17.76
CA ILE A 359 21.87 6.15 17.95
C ILE A 359 21.36 6.79 16.65
N VAL A 360 21.98 6.46 15.52
CA VAL A 360 21.55 6.94 14.20
C VAL A 360 20.14 6.46 13.89
N LEU A 361 19.80 5.20 14.15
CA LEU A 361 18.45 4.68 13.95
C LEU A 361 17.43 5.35 14.87
N SER A 362 17.77 5.58 16.14
CA SER A 362 16.93 6.27 17.12
C SER A 362 16.62 7.71 16.71
N ALA A 363 17.60 8.39 16.13
CA ALA A 363 17.46 9.76 15.65
C ALA A 363 16.72 9.83 14.30
N ALA A 364 17.06 8.96 13.34
CA ALA A 364 16.54 9.03 11.98
C ALA A 364 15.15 8.37 11.82
N LYS A 365 14.89 7.29 12.57
CA LYS A 365 13.66 6.48 12.47
C LYS A 365 13.27 5.93 13.86
N PRO A 366 12.80 6.79 14.78
CA PRO A 366 12.46 6.37 16.14
C PRO A 366 11.45 5.22 16.17
N GLY A 367 10.46 5.23 15.26
CA GLY A 367 9.48 4.16 15.06
C GLY A 367 10.06 2.80 14.64
N ALA A 368 11.31 2.72 14.17
CA ALA A 368 12.00 1.48 13.81
C ALA A 368 13.06 1.05 14.83
N THR A 369 13.28 1.83 15.90
CA THR A 369 14.37 1.59 16.85
C THR A 369 14.23 0.27 17.58
N TYR A 370 12.99 -0.18 17.79
CA TYR A 370 12.69 -1.45 18.46
C TYR A 370 13.34 -2.66 17.76
N LEU A 371 13.56 -2.59 16.44
CA LEU A 371 14.18 -3.65 15.64
C LEU A 371 15.64 -3.89 15.99
N LEU A 372 16.32 -2.88 16.55
CA LEU A 372 17.72 -2.98 16.94
C LEU A 372 17.88 -2.98 18.45
N ALA A 373 17.14 -2.12 19.15
CA ALA A 373 17.27 -1.94 20.59
C ALA A 373 16.93 -3.20 21.39
N TRP A 374 15.77 -3.83 21.14
CA TRP A 374 15.35 -5.00 21.92
C TRP A 374 16.23 -6.23 21.68
N PRO A 375 16.58 -6.58 20.42
CA PRO A 375 17.56 -7.63 20.15
C PRO A 375 18.92 -7.36 20.81
N LEU A 376 19.40 -6.11 20.72
CA LEU A 376 20.67 -5.73 21.32
C LEU A 376 20.65 -5.85 22.85
N ILE A 377 19.62 -5.33 23.51
CA ILE A 377 19.47 -5.42 24.97
C ILE A 377 19.42 -6.88 25.41
N GLY A 378 18.63 -7.73 24.74
CA GLY A 378 18.57 -9.16 25.03
C GLY A 378 19.95 -9.83 24.98
N MET A 379 20.72 -9.54 23.91
CA MET A 379 22.06 -10.07 23.75
C MET A 379 23.06 -9.52 24.77
N LEU A 380 23.00 -8.22 25.09
CA LEU A 380 23.88 -7.59 26.08
C LEU A 380 23.62 -8.09 27.50
N LEU A 381 22.36 -8.30 27.87
CA LEU A 381 22.00 -8.88 29.16
C LEU A 381 22.52 -10.32 29.28
N ALA A 382 22.38 -11.11 28.22
CA ALA A 382 22.92 -12.47 28.18
C ALA A 382 24.46 -12.48 28.26
N ALA A 383 25.14 -11.61 27.51
CA ALA A 383 26.59 -11.47 27.55
C ALA A 383 27.09 -10.98 28.93
N GLY A 384 26.44 -9.95 29.49
CA GLY A 384 26.76 -9.41 30.81
C GLY A 384 26.55 -10.44 31.93
N ALA A 385 25.49 -11.26 31.84
CA ALA A 385 25.26 -12.34 32.79
C ALA A 385 26.43 -13.32 32.85
N LEU A 386 27.09 -13.63 31.72
CA LEU A 386 28.26 -14.52 31.68
C LEU A 386 29.52 -13.97 32.36
N HIS A 387 29.53 -12.67 32.71
CA HIS A 387 30.61 -12.05 33.48
C HIS A 387 30.32 -12.04 34.98
N LEU A 388 29.12 -12.46 35.43
CA LEU A 388 28.82 -12.56 36.85
C LEU A 388 29.55 -13.76 37.48
N PRO A 389 30.12 -13.63 38.70
CA PRO A 389 30.86 -14.71 39.37
C PRO A 389 30.05 -16.00 39.51
N LEU A 390 28.74 -15.86 39.75
CA LEU A 390 27.77 -16.95 39.88
C LEU A 390 27.69 -17.83 38.62
N THR A 391 28.02 -17.28 37.45
CA THR A 391 27.97 -18.01 36.18
C THR A 391 29.27 -18.72 35.82
N ALA A 392 30.35 -18.48 36.56
CA ALA A 392 31.65 -19.12 36.32
C ALA A 392 31.61 -20.63 36.55
N ALA A 393 30.75 -21.10 37.46
CA ALA A 393 30.53 -22.50 37.77
C ALA A 393 29.56 -23.20 36.80
N LEU A 394 28.94 -22.47 35.87
CA LEU A 394 27.98 -23.05 34.93
C LEU A 394 28.68 -23.88 33.85
N SER A 395 28.05 -25.00 33.50
CA SER A 395 28.47 -25.83 32.38
C SER A 395 28.48 -25.06 31.04
N ARG A 396 29.27 -25.51 30.07
CA ARG A 396 29.30 -24.92 28.72
C ARG A 396 27.90 -24.82 28.08
N HIS A 397 27.05 -25.82 28.31
CA HIS A 397 25.68 -25.86 27.80
C HIS A 397 24.77 -24.83 28.46
N ALA A 398 24.87 -24.65 29.79
CA ALA A 398 24.12 -23.62 30.51
C ALA A 398 24.52 -22.20 30.08
N ARG A 399 25.82 -21.97 29.84
CA ARG A 399 26.33 -20.71 29.29
C ARG A 399 25.84 -20.46 27.86
N ALA A 400 25.80 -21.49 27.02
CA ALA A 400 25.23 -21.42 25.68
C ALA A 400 23.71 -21.14 25.72
N ALA A 401 22.98 -21.72 26.69
CA ALA A 401 21.56 -21.50 26.87
C ALA A 401 21.24 -20.03 27.21
N ILE A 402 22.05 -19.39 28.05
CA ILE A 402 21.92 -17.96 28.38
C ILE A 402 22.08 -17.10 27.12
N LEU A 403 23.10 -17.38 26.29
CA LEU A 403 23.30 -16.66 25.03
C LEU A 403 22.15 -16.89 24.04
N ALA A 404 21.67 -18.13 23.91
CA ALA A 404 20.52 -18.46 23.07
C ALA A 404 19.23 -17.77 23.55
N ALA A 405 19.02 -17.65 24.87
CA ALA A 405 17.89 -16.91 25.41
C ALA A 405 17.98 -15.40 25.08
N GLY A 406 19.19 -14.85 25.00
CA GLY A 406 19.43 -13.47 24.60
C GLY A 406 19.00 -13.14 23.16
N THR A 407 18.87 -14.14 22.28
CA THR A 407 18.42 -13.94 20.88
C THR A 407 16.90 -14.02 20.71
N LEU A 408 16.13 -14.41 21.74
CA LEU A 408 14.67 -14.52 21.66
C LEU A 408 13.98 -13.22 21.22
N PRO A 409 14.38 -12.01 21.68
CA PRO A 409 13.79 -10.78 21.16
C PRO A 409 14.06 -10.56 19.66
N ALA A 410 15.22 -11.00 19.16
CA ALA A 410 15.55 -10.94 17.74
C ALA A 410 14.62 -11.86 16.93
N ILE A 411 14.40 -13.08 17.41
CA ILE A 411 13.51 -14.06 16.77
C ILE A 411 12.07 -13.54 16.76
N ALA A 412 11.58 -13.04 17.90
CA ALA A 412 10.21 -12.56 18.04
C ALA A 412 9.90 -11.34 17.16
N LEU A 413 10.89 -10.48 16.89
CA LEU A 413 10.68 -9.22 16.15
C LEU A 413 11.09 -9.30 14.68
N LEU A 414 12.20 -9.96 14.37
CA LEU A 414 12.78 -9.94 13.02
C LEU A 414 12.26 -11.09 12.16
N LEU A 415 11.93 -12.24 12.75
CA LEU A 415 11.46 -13.39 11.98
C LEU A 415 10.09 -13.15 11.33
N PRO A 416 9.08 -12.53 11.99
CA PRO A 416 7.82 -12.19 11.33
C PRO A 416 8.01 -11.23 10.15
N LEU A 417 8.94 -10.27 10.28
CA LEU A 417 9.26 -9.33 9.20
C LEU A 417 9.93 -10.03 8.03
N ALA A 418 10.88 -10.92 8.30
CA ALA A 418 11.51 -11.74 7.28
C ALA A 418 10.48 -12.67 6.61
N ALA A 419 9.58 -13.26 7.38
CA ALA A 419 8.48 -14.09 6.89
C ALA A 419 7.55 -13.29 5.96
N ALA A 420 7.16 -12.08 6.33
CA ALA A 420 6.32 -11.20 5.50
C ALA A 420 7.00 -10.80 4.17
N VAL A 421 8.34 -10.68 4.16
CA VAL A 421 9.12 -10.45 2.94
C VAL A 421 9.28 -11.73 2.10
N CYS A 422 9.39 -12.88 2.76
CA CYS A 422 9.56 -14.20 2.14
C CYS A 422 8.24 -14.82 1.66
N THR A 423 7.10 -14.45 2.24
CA THR A 423 5.79 -14.54 1.61
C THR A 423 5.80 -13.55 0.47
N ARG A 424 6.53 -13.92 -0.59
CA ARG A 424 6.33 -13.32 -1.90
C ARG A 424 4.82 -13.31 -2.14
N PRO A 425 4.25 -12.29 -2.79
CA PRO A 425 3.01 -12.54 -3.50
C PRO A 425 3.22 -13.86 -4.23
N ILE A 426 2.32 -14.83 -4.05
CA ILE A 426 2.25 -15.94 -4.99
C ILE A 426 2.39 -15.25 -6.33
N PRO A 427 3.42 -15.55 -7.15
CA PRO A 427 3.41 -15.03 -8.48
C PRO A 427 2.07 -15.49 -9.01
N THR A 428 1.14 -14.57 -9.29
CA THR A 428 0.29 -14.76 -10.45
C THR A 428 1.29 -15.12 -11.51
N THR A 429 1.37 -16.41 -11.81
CA THR A 429 2.37 -17.05 -12.66
C THR A 429 2.88 -16.01 -13.65
N ALA A 430 4.07 -15.45 -13.40
CA ALA A 430 4.76 -14.79 -14.48
C ALA A 430 5.16 -15.95 -15.39
N PRO A 431 4.75 -15.99 -16.66
CA PRO A 431 5.67 -16.53 -17.61
C PRO A 431 6.87 -15.57 -17.59
N LEU A 432 8.02 -16.14 -17.28
CA LEU A 432 9.24 -15.92 -18.06
C LEU A 432 8.89 -15.36 -19.46
N ASP A 433 9.30 -14.13 -19.76
CA ASP A 433 10.43 -13.90 -20.66
C ASP A 433 10.51 -12.45 -21.17
N SER A 434 11.77 -12.07 -21.41
CA SER A 434 12.30 -10.83 -21.97
C SER A 434 11.35 -9.90 -22.73
N ILE A 435 11.24 -8.67 -22.24
CA ILE A 435 10.81 -7.51 -23.02
C ILE A 435 11.82 -7.32 -24.16
N THR A 436 11.41 -7.57 -25.40
CA THR A 436 12.21 -7.23 -26.58
C THR A 436 11.47 -6.20 -27.41
N TYR A 437 12.07 -5.02 -27.56
CA TYR A 437 11.59 -4.00 -28.48
C TYR A 437 11.87 -4.45 -29.92
N LEU A 438 10.83 -4.53 -30.74
CA LEU A 438 10.98 -4.67 -32.20
C LEU A 438 10.19 -3.54 -32.86
N ALA A 439 10.93 -2.50 -33.24
CA ALA A 439 10.47 -1.50 -34.17
C ALA A 439 10.73 -1.98 -35.60
N ASP A 440 9.75 -1.88 -36.50
CA ASP A 440 9.99 -1.15 -37.75
C ASP A 440 8.69 -0.60 -38.35
N ALA A 441 8.86 0.53 -39.03
CA ALA A 441 7.86 1.35 -39.66
C ALA A 441 7.20 0.64 -40.85
N THR A 442 5.87 0.75 -40.96
CA THR A 442 5.12 1.24 -42.15
C THR A 442 3.67 0.76 -42.19
N THR A 443 3.23 -0.22 -41.40
CA THR A 443 1.81 -0.55 -41.28
C THR A 443 1.48 -1.11 -39.90
N TRP A 444 0.68 -0.39 -39.11
CA TRP A 444 0.34 -0.77 -37.73
C TRP A 444 -0.61 -1.95 -37.71
N LYS A 445 -0.14 -3.10 -37.22
CA LYS A 445 -0.93 -4.31 -37.05
C LYS A 445 -0.35 -5.09 -35.85
N SER A 446 -1.10 -5.26 -34.76
CA SER A 446 -0.70 -5.98 -33.54
C SER A 446 -1.53 -7.24 -33.23
N TYR A 447 -0.89 -8.36 -32.86
CA TYR A 447 -1.47 -9.48 -32.09
C TYR A 447 -0.44 -10.29 -31.30
N TRP A 448 -0.90 -10.90 -30.20
CA TRP A 448 -0.14 -11.70 -29.23
C TRP A 448 -0.76 -13.09 -29.09
N LEU A 449 0.06 -14.15 -29.05
CA LEU A 449 -0.28 -15.49 -28.52
C LEU A 449 1.03 -16.27 -28.27
N ASP A 450 1.23 -16.75 -27.04
CA ASP A 450 2.38 -17.55 -26.61
C ASP A 450 2.48 -18.91 -27.33
N GLY A 451 3.73 -19.39 -27.49
CA GLY A 451 4.04 -20.76 -27.89
C GLY A 451 5.37 -20.86 -28.63
N ALA A 452 6.38 -21.47 -28.00
CA ALA A 452 7.77 -21.63 -28.45
C ALA A 452 7.94 -22.53 -29.70
N GLY A 453 7.40 -22.11 -30.83
CA GLY A 453 7.71 -22.65 -32.15
C GLY A 453 7.72 -21.52 -33.18
N ALA A 454 8.66 -21.55 -34.11
CA ALA A 454 8.73 -20.60 -35.21
C ALA A 454 7.40 -20.60 -35.98
N ARG A 455 6.51 -19.64 -35.67
CA ARG A 455 5.27 -19.42 -36.42
C ARG A 455 5.51 -18.34 -37.46
N ALA A 456 4.91 -18.55 -38.62
CA ALA A 456 4.89 -17.58 -39.71
C ALA A 456 4.36 -16.23 -39.20
N SER A 457 5.00 -15.14 -39.65
CA SER A 457 4.50 -13.78 -39.43
C SER A 457 3.08 -13.67 -39.97
N THR A 458 2.10 -13.60 -39.06
CA THR A 458 0.70 -13.33 -39.43
C THR A 458 0.48 -11.83 -39.35
N ALA A 459 -0.02 -11.24 -40.44
CA ALA A 459 -0.49 -9.86 -40.40
C ALA A 459 -1.54 -9.73 -39.29
N ALA A 460 -1.37 -8.77 -38.38
CA ALA A 460 -2.47 -8.55 -37.44
C ALA A 460 -3.74 -8.21 -38.20
N PRO A 461 -4.90 -8.60 -37.73
CA PRO A 461 -6.09 -8.42 -38.48
C PRO A 461 -6.55 -7.00 -38.37
N ARG A 462 -7.46 -6.71 -39.29
CA ARG A 462 -8.13 -5.44 -39.35
C ARG A 462 -9.19 -5.50 -38.25
N THR A 463 -8.95 -4.78 -37.17
CA THR A 463 -9.91 -4.58 -36.08
C THR A 463 -10.63 -3.25 -36.31
N GLY A 464 -11.83 -3.10 -35.75
CA GLY A 464 -12.56 -1.82 -35.73
C GLY A 464 -11.95 -0.72 -34.84
N ILE A 465 -10.72 -0.88 -34.34
CA ILE A 465 -10.06 0.10 -33.47
C ILE A 465 -9.60 1.29 -34.30
N ALA A 466 -10.13 2.49 -33.99
CA ALA A 466 -9.75 3.72 -34.67
C ALA A 466 -8.40 4.26 -34.17
N PHE A 467 -7.75 5.11 -34.96
CA PHE A 467 -6.65 5.94 -34.45
C PHE A 467 -7.20 7.16 -33.70
N PRO A 468 -6.48 7.68 -32.69
CA PRO A 468 -6.82 8.97 -32.09
C PRO A 468 -6.87 10.05 -33.18
N GLN A 469 -7.91 10.89 -33.17
CA GLN A 469 -8.03 11.96 -34.16
C GLN A 469 -7.27 13.20 -33.69
N ILE A 470 -6.33 13.67 -34.51
CA ILE A 470 -5.54 14.88 -34.28
C ILE A 470 -5.91 15.91 -35.33
N GLU A 471 -6.30 17.10 -34.88
CA GLU A 471 -6.60 18.24 -35.75
C GLU A 471 -5.64 19.39 -35.39
N MET A 472 -4.73 19.72 -36.31
CA MET A 472 -3.81 20.84 -36.11
C MET A 472 -4.57 22.16 -36.18
N LEU A 473 -4.52 22.95 -35.11
CA LEU A 473 -5.17 24.26 -35.02
C LEU A 473 -4.20 25.40 -35.31
N LYS A 474 -2.93 25.24 -34.89
CA LYS A 474 -1.90 26.26 -35.02
C LYS A 474 -0.51 25.62 -34.99
N ASN A 475 0.38 26.06 -35.87
CA ASN A 475 1.79 25.71 -35.84
C ASN A 475 2.62 26.93 -36.27
N GLU A 476 3.15 27.67 -35.30
CA GLU A 476 4.11 28.76 -35.53
C GLU A 476 5.50 28.26 -35.17
N ASP A 477 6.43 28.33 -36.11
CA ASP A 477 7.83 27.93 -35.88
C ASP A 477 8.76 29.13 -36.04
N THR A 478 9.56 29.38 -35.02
CA THR A 478 10.61 30.39 -35.01
C THR A 478 11.90 29.76 -34.49
N PRO A 479 13.08 30.30 -34.83
CA PRO A 479 14.35 29.74 -34.36
C PRO A 479 14.45 29.62 -32.83
N ALA A 480 13.77 30.50 -32.09
CA ALA A 480 13.77 30.49 -30.63
C ALA A 480 12.68 29.58 -30.03
N ARG A 481 11.49 29.52 -30.64
CA ARG A 481 10.32 28.81 -30.09
C ARG A 481 9.39 28.31 -31.18
N ARG A 482 8.77 27.15 -30.92
CA ARG A 482 7.66 26.63 -31.72
C ARG A 482 6.39 26.58 -30.88
N ARG A 483 5.30 27.19 -31.36
CA ARG A 483 3.99 27.19 -30.70
C ARG A 483 3.03 26.32 -31.50
N VAL A 484 2.60 25.23 -30.88
CA VAL A 484 1.71 24.26 -31.51
C VAL A 484 0.42 24.17 -30.72
N ALA A 485 -0.71 24.31 -31.41
CA ALA A 485 -2.03 24.02 -30.87
C ALA A 485 -2.68 22.95 -31.73
N PHE A 486 -3.18 21.90 -31.11
CA PHE A 486 -3.94 20.86 -31.79
C PHE A 486 -5.09 20.40 -30.91
N ALA A 487 -6.16 19.91 -31.53
CA ALA A 487 -7.23 19.23 -30.84
C ALA A 487 -7.03 17.72 -30.95
N LEU A 488 -7.11 17.04 -29.81
CA LEU A 488 -7.06 15.58 -29.73
C LEU A 488 -8.45 15.04 -29.37
N THR A 489 -8.93 14.05 -30.10
CA THR A 489 -10.19 13.36 -29.79
C THR A 489 -9.97 11.85 -29.81
N SER A 490 -10.34 11.17 -28.72
CA SER A 490 -10.30 9.72 -28.71
C SER A 490 -11.52 9.13 -29.41
N LYS A 491 -11.31 8.53 -30.59
CA LYS A 491 -12.38 7.86 -31.33
C LYS A 491 -12.87 6.60 -30.62
N ASN A 492 -11.98 5.94 -29.88
CA ASN A 492 -12.29 4.72 -29.13
C ASN A 492 -12.82 4.98 -27.71
N ALA A 493 -12.97 6.25 -27.30
CA ALA A 493 -13.28 6.63 -25.91
C ALA A 493 -12.31 5.97 -24.92
N ALA A 494 -11.02 5.91 -25.27
CA ALA A 494 -10.04 5.16 -24.52
C ALA A 494 -9.94 5.64 -23.07
N PRO A 495 -9.96 4.73 -22.07
CA PRO A 495 -9.87 5.11 -20.66
C PRO A 495 -8.58 5.86 -20.33
N THR A 496 -7.49 5.56 -21.04
CA THR A 496 -6.18 6.19 -20.87
C THR A 496 -5.63 6.65 -22.22
N ILE A 497 -5.15 7.88 -22.27
CA ILE A 497 -4.44 8.46 -23.41
C ILE A 497 -3.12 9.02 -22.90
N GLU A 498 -2.01 8.65 -23.51
CA GLU A 498 -0.68 9.13 -23.15
C GLU A 498 -0.08 9.95 -24.29
N LEU A 499 0.40 11.14 -23.95
CA LEU A 499 1.16 12.00 -24.84
C LEU A 499 2.61 12.06 -24.40
N ARG A 500 3.54 11.75 -25.30
CA ARG A 500 4.98 11.93 -25.07
C ARG A 500 5.58 12.84 -26.11
N VAL A 501 6.27 13.89 -25.67
CA VAL A 501 7.01 14.78 -26.57
C VAL A 501 8.47 14.36 -26.56
N LYS A 502 9.01 14.04 -27.74
CA LYS A 502 10.40 13.65 -27.95
C LYS A 502 11.09 14.58 -28.95
N GLY A 503 12.39 14.79 -28.77
CA GLY A 503 13.22 15.56 -29.71
C GLY A 503 13.14 17.08 -29.57
N ALA A 504 12.19 17.61 -28.81
CA ALA A 504 12.14 19.01 -28.42
C ALA A 504 11.67 19.16 -26.98
N ARG A 505 12.18 20.19 -26.31
CA ARG A 505 11.83 20.50 -24.93
C ARG A 505 10.50 21.25 -24.85
N VAL A 506 9.64 20.85 -23.90
CA VAL A 506 8.36 21.52 -23.62
C VAL A 506 8.56 22.68 -22.63
N LEU A 507 8.44 23.91 -23.12
CA LEU A 507 8.59 25.15 -22.35
C LEU A 507 7.29 25.52 -21.62
N ALA A 508 6.14 25.36 -22.28
CA ALA A 508 4.82 25.58 -21.70
C ALA A 508 3.81 24.58 -22.27
N ALA A 509 2.86 24.15 -21.46
CA ALA A 509 1.80 23.25 -21.89
C ALA A 509 0.46 23.69 -21.28
N ARG A 510 -0.61 23.61 -22.07
CA ARG A 510 -1.97 23.86 -21.62
C ARG A 510 -2.92 22.80 -22.17
N LEU A 511 -3.86 22.36 -21.33
CA LEU A 511 -4.96 21.47 -21.68
C LEU A 511 -6.27 22.15 -21.29
N ASP A 512 -7.20 22.34 -22.23
CA ASP A 512 -8.45 23.07 -21.98
C ASP A 512 -8.23 24.45 -21.32
N GLY A 513 -7.18 25.15 -21.75
CA GLY A 513 -6.78 26.45 -21.19
C GLY A 513 -6.12 26.40 -19.80
N ARG A 514 -6.14 25.26 -19.10
CA ARG A 514 -5.44 25.08 -17.83
C ARG A 514 -3.95 24.91 -18.06
N VAL A 515 -3.14 25.64 -17.31
CA VAL A 515 -1.67 25.52 -17.34
C VAL A 515 -1.25 24.21 -16.71
N LEU A 516 -0.44 23.43 -17.44
CA LEU A 516 0.20 22.23 -16.93
C LEU A 516 1.62 22.57 -16.49
N ALA A 517 2.14 21.84 -15.49
CA ALA A 517 3.51 22.08 -15.03
C ALA A 517 4.52 21.72 -16.14
N THR A 518 5.51 22.58 -16.38
CA THR A 518 6.57 22.39 -17.38
C THR A 518 7.95 22.59 -16.76
N GLN A 519 9.00 22.06 -17.41
CA GLN A 519 10.37 22.09 -16.88
C GLN A 519 11.48 22.26 -17.91
N ARG A 520 12.68 22.58 -17.40
CA ARG A 520 13.86 22.99 -18.17
C ARG A 520 14.62 21.85 -18.85
N ALA A 521 14.39 20.57 -18.51
CA ALA A 521 15.10 19.40 -19.08
C ALA A 521 14.29 18.10 -18.93
N GLY A 522 14.58 17.09 -19.77
CA GLY A 522 13.98 15.75 -19.75
C GLY A 522 12.78 15.55 -20.68
N ASP A 523 12.41 14.30 -20.91
CA ASP A 523 11.17 13.91 -21.60
C ASP A 523 9.93 14.42 -20.84
N TRP A 524 8.94 14.87 -21.61
CA TRP A 524 7.65 15.35 -21.08
C TRP A 524 6.55 14.36 -21.45
N THR A 525 5.88 13.82 -20.43
CA THR A 525 4.77 12.88 -20.60
C THR A 525 3.50 13.42 -19.93
N LEU A 526 2.38 13.38 -20.64
CA LEU A 526 1.05 13.69 -20.13
C LEU A 526 0.15 12.47 -20.29
N THR A 527 -0.33 11.95 -19.17
CA THR A 527 -1.33 10.87 -19.12
C THR A 527 -2.69 11.46 -18.82
N LEU A 528 -3.69 11.10 -19.62
CA LEU A 528 -5.06 11.55 -19.51
C LEU A 528 -5.96 10.36 -19.20
N HIS A 529 -6.81 10.47 -18.18
CA HIS A 529 -7.79 9.44 -17.82
C HIS A 529 -9.23 9.97 -17.88
N GLY A 530 -10.15 9.20 -18.44
CA GLY A 530 -11.57 9.54 -18.43
C GLY A 530 -11.95 10.77 -19.25
N MET A 531 -11.23 11.01 -20.35
CA MET A 531 -11.55 12.12 -21.25
C MET A 531 -12.75 11.82 -22.17
N GLY A 532 -13.12 10.54 -22.31
CA GLY A 532 -14.15 10.09 -23.25
C GLY A 532 -13.83 10.49 -24.69
N GLN A 533 -14.85 10.80 -25.47
CA GLN A 533 -14.71 11.29 -26.86
C GLN A 533 -14.68 12.84 -26.94
N ARG A 534 -14.33 13.52 -25.85
CA ARG A 534 -14.25 14.99 -25.85
C ARG A 534 -13.14 15.46 -26.78
N ARG A 535 -13.37 16.60 -27.44
CA ARG A 535 -12.33 17.32 -28.19
C ARG A 535 -11.45 18.08 -27.20
N LEU A 536 -10.20 17.68 -27.07
CA LEU A 536 -9.21 18.19 -26.11
C LEU A 536 -8.25 19.17 -26.80
N PRO A 537 -8.46 20.49 -26.72
CA PRO A 537 -7.47 21.48 -27.14
C PRO A 537 -6.20 21.41 -26.26
N ILE A 538 -5.08 21.11 -26.91
CA ILE A 538 -3.74 21.05 -26.33
C ILE A 538 -2.89 22.15 -26.97
N ASN A 539 -2.28 22.98 -26.14
CA ASN A 539 -1.31 23.99 -26.57
C ASN A 539 0.05 23.66 -25.98
N LEU A 540 1.06 23.56 -26.83
CA LEU A 540 2.46 23.33 -26.45
C LEU A 540 3.32 24.48 -26.98
N GLU A 541 4.20 24.98 -26.13
CA GLU A 541 5.32 25.82 -26.52
C GLU A 541 6.59 24.97 -26.39
N LEU A 542 7.27 24.76 -27.50
CA LEU A 542 8.46 23.93 -27.62
C LEU A 542 9.68 24.80 -27.93
N GLU A 543 10.86 24.28 -27.64
CA GLU A 543 12.13 24.83 -28.12
C GLU A 543 12.17 24.81 -29.66
N GLY A 544 12.54 25.95 -30.27
CA GLY A 544 12.61 26.09 -31.72
C GLY A 544 13.83 25.41 -32.35
N GLY A 545 13.80 25.19 -33.66
CA GLY A 545 14.94 24.67 -34.43
C GLY A 545 15.23 23.17 -34.28
N ALA A 546 14.44 22.43 -33.48
CA ALA A 546 14.55 20.98 -33.34
C ALA A 546 13.28 20.28 -33.86
N THR A 547 13.45 19.11 -34.49
CA THR A 547 12.31 18.27 -34.88
C THR A 547 11.67 17.67 -33.64
N ALA A 548 10.39 17.99 -33.40
CA ALA A 548 9.63 17.42 -32.31
C ALA A 548 8.71 16.27 -32.79
N ARG A 549 8.65 15.19 -32.02
CA ARG A 549 7.71 14.08 -32.25
C ARG A 549 6.77 13.99 -31.05
N ILE A 550 5.48 14.16 -31.29
CA ILE A 550 4.45 14.01 -30.28
C ILE A 550 3.79 12.66 -30.51
N HIS A 551 4.13 11.70 -29.67
CA HIS A 551 3.52 10.37 -29.66
C HIS A 551 2.22 10.43 -28.86
N ILE A 552 1.13 9.96 -29.44
CA ILE A 552 -0.17 9.85 -28.79
C ILE A 552 -0.56 8.38 -28.79
N GLN A 553 -0.71 7.79 -27.60
CA GLN A 553 -1.07 6.39 -27.43
C GLN A 553 -2.34 6.28 -26.59
N GLU A 554 -3.37 5.69 -27.16
CA GLU A 554 -4.55 5.24 -26.44
C GLU A 554 -4.34 3.84 -25.89
N SER A 555 -4.84 3.61 -24.68
CA SER A 555 -4.78 2.32 -23.99
C SER A 555 -6.17 1.93 -23.52
N ILE A 556 -6.65 0.78 -24.02
CA ILE A 556 -7.97 0.22 -23.73
C ILE A 556 -7.76 -1.14 -23.06
N PRO A 557 -8.31 -1.37 -21.84
CA PRO A 557 -8.25 -2.68 -21.20
C PRO A 557 -8.99 -3.75 -22.01
N GLY A 558 -8.41 -4.95 -22.09
CA GLY A 558 -8.96 -6.06 -22.87
C GLY A 558 -8.54 -6.05 -24.34
N LEU A 559 -8.83 -7.17 -25.02
CA LEU A 559 -8.69 -7.33 -26.46
C LEU A 559 -9.98 -6.87 -27.17
N PRO A 560 -9.92 -6.42 -28.44
CA PRO A 560 -11.11 -6.07 -29.21
C PRO A 560 -12.05 -7.27 -29.33
N ALA A 561 -13.36 -7.06 -29.26
CA ALA A 561 -14.34 -8.16 -29.32
C ALA A 561 -14.18 -9.04 -30.59
N GLU A 562 -13.84 -8.43 -31.71
CA GLU A 562 -13.59 -9.10 -33.00
C GLU A 562 -12.31 -9.95 -33.01
N ALA A 563 -11.37 -9.66 -32.11
CA ALA A 563 -10.10 -10.38 -31.96
C ALA A 563 -10.23 -11.63 -31.05
N ILE A 564 -11.36 -11.76 -30.37
CA ILE A 564 -11.63 -12.80 -29.37
C ILE A 564 -12.36 -13.94 -30.10
N ALA A 565 -11.64 -15.02 -30.41
CA ALA A 565 -12.26 -16.21 -31.02
C ALA A 565 -13.45 -16.69 -30.17
N HIS A 566 -14.56 -17.04 -30.83
CA HIS A 566 -15.84 -17.44 -30.22
C HIS A 566 -15.78 -18.71 -29.37
N GLU A 567 -14.66 -19.44 -29.37
CA GLU A 567 -14.49 -20.61 -28.50
C GLU A 567 -14.41 -20.17 -27.04
N ARG A 568 -15.37 -20.67 -26.25
CA ARG A 568 -15.38 -20.60 -24.78
C ARG A 568 -14.12 -21.28 -24.27
N THR A 569 -13.16 -20.49 -23.84
CA THR A 569 -12.08 -20.94 -22.97
C THR A 569 -12.23 -20.18 -21.66
N ASP A 570 -12.42 -20.92 -20.56
CA ASP A 570 -12.64 -20.41 -19.19
C ASP A 570 -11.39 -19.73 -18.58
N ALA A 571 -10.43 -19.31 -19.41
CA ALA A 571 -9.24 -18.60 -18.97
C ALA A 571 -9.54 -17.09 -18.87
N PRO A 572 -9.14 -16.41 -17.77
CA PRO A 572 -9.24 -14.96 -17.69
C PRO A 572 -8.37 -14.33 -18.78
N ARG A 573 -9.00 -13.83 -19.84
CA ARG A 573 -8.31 -13.19 -20.97
C ARG A 573 -7.78 -11.82 -20.51
N ARG A 574 -6.58 -11.80 -19.95
CA ARG A 574 -5.80 -10.58 -19.71
C ARG A 574 -5.28 -10.06 -21.05
N GLY A 575 -5.35 -8.75 -21.27
CA GLY A 575 -4.93 -8.14 -22.51
C GLY A 575 -5.16 -6.64 -22.51
N ARG A 576 -4.49 -5.94 -23.43
CA ARG A 576 -4.61 -4.50 -23.59
C ARG A 576 -4.53 -4.15 -25.07
N THR A 577 -5.46 -3.33 -25.53
CA THR A 577 -5.47 -2.80 -26.89
C THR A 577 -4.80 -1.43 -26.87
N LEU A 578 -3.84 -1.23 -27.78
CA LEU A 578 -3.14 0.04 -27.97
C LEU A 578 -3.46 0.59 -29.35
N SER A 579 -3.74 1.89 -29.43
CA SER A 579 -3.86 2.62 -30.68
C SER A 579 -2.97 3.85 -30.63
N THR A 580 -2.07 4.01 -31.59
CA THR A 580 -1.02 5.03 -31.54
C THR A 580 -1.01 5.85 -32.81
N ASP A 581 -0.89 7.16 -32.65
CA ASP A 581 -0.61 8.11 -33.72
C ASP A 581 0.58 9.00 -33.35
N MET A 582 1.20 9.65 -34.33
CA MET A 582 2.36 10.49 -34.15
C MET A 582 2.25 11.76 -34.97
N LEU A 583 2.34 12.89 -34.28
CA LEU A 583 2.49 14.19 -34.92
C LEU A 583 3.99 14.53 -35.01
N VAL A 584 4.50 14.64 -36.24
CA VAL A 584 5.90 15.01 -36.52
C VAL A 584 5.97 16.48 -36.92
N LEU A 585 6.63 17.25 -36.09
CA LEU A 585 6.88 18.68 -36.25
C LEU A 585 8.29 18.85 -36.78
N ARG A 586 8.42 19.00 -38.10
CA ARG A 586 9.69 19.27 -38.78
C ARG A 586 9.99 20.75 -38.79
#